data_AF-A0A0Q9Q1U8-F1
#
_entry.id   AF-A0A0Q9Q1U8-F1
#
_cell.length_a   1.000
_cell.length_b   1.000
_cell.length_c   1.000
_cell.angle_alpha   90.00
_cell.angle_beta   90.00
_cell.angle_gamma   90.00
#
_symmetry.space_group_name_H-M   'P 1'
#
loop_
_entity.id
_entity.type
_entity.pdbx_description
1 polymer ?
#
loop_
_entity_poly.entity_id
_entity_poly.type
_entity_poly.pdbx_seq_one_letter_code
_entity_poly.pdbx_strand_id
1 'polypeptide(L)'
;MHIRTRLTLTSAALLVGAVTSACGGGSGAPTDASEKEFCDTQSSLFADLMPDDMADPQVPSDEDMAKAVKDWGNELEQVGTPEDIPDDARAGFERVVAQADEIDAADFDIDKLEELEKGGADASKEAQKQAQAFADYLTKTCGNPLDDLEMPQMPQMPDATE
;
A
#
# COMPACT_ATOMS: atom_id res chain seq x y z
N MET A 1 39.73 -30.59 40.25
CA MET A 1 39.61 -31.15 38.88
C MET A 1 38.13 -31.39 38.59
N HIS A 2 37.48 -30.45 37.91
CA HIS A 2 36.37 -30.68 36.97
C HIS A 2 36.23 -29.42 36.12
N ILE A 3 36.66 -29.56 34.86
CA ILE A 3 36.56 -28.60 33.77
C ILE A 3 35.25 -28.89 33.03
N ARG A 4 34.39 -27.89 32.85
CA ARG A 4 33.31 -27.82 31.84
C ARG A 4 33.09 -26.33 31.54
N THR A 5 33.85 -25.71 30.63
CA THR A 5 33.71 -25.70 29.16
C THR A 5 32.39 -25.09 28.66
N ARG A 6 32.53 -23.85 28.16
CA ARG A 6 31.77 -23.11 27.11
C ARG A 6 30.38 -22.54 27.45
N LEU A 7 30.35 -21.22 27.60
CA LEU A 7 29.33 -20.35 26.98
C LEU A 7 30.04 -19.16 26.34
N THR A 8 30.26 -19.25 25.02
CA THR A 8 30.49 -18.09 24.17
C THR A 8 29.12 -17.53 23.78
N LEU A 9 28.67 -16.50 24.48
CA LEU A 9 27.59 -15.60 24.03
C LEU A 9 28.27 -14.39 23.40
N THR A 10 28.59 -14.49 22.12
CA THR A 10 28.85 -13.32 21.27
C THR A 10 27.51 -12.62 21.06
N SER A 11 27.19 -11.67 21.93
CA SER A 11 26.09 -10.74 21.73
C SER A 11 26.47 -9.81 20.57
N ALA A 12 26.03 -10.15 19.36
CA ALA A 12 25.99 -9.21 18.25
C ALA A 12 24.83 -8.24 18.52
N ALA A 13 25.12 -7.14 19.21
CA ALA A 13 24.23 -6.00 19.28
C ALA A 13 24.23 -5.30 17.90
N LEU A 14 23.32 -5.71 17.01
CA LEU A 14 22.97 -4.93 15.83
C LEU A 14 22.11 -3.74 16.30
N LEU A 15 22.79 -2.69 16.77
CA LEU A 15 22.19 -1.37 16.88
C LEU A 15 22.28 -0.71 15.50
N VAL A 16 21.36 -1.07 14.62
CA VAL A 16 21.17 -0.36 13.34
C VAL A 16 20.21 0.80 13.59
N GLY A 17 20.73 2.01 13.37
CA GLY A 17 19.97 3.12 12.78
C GLY A 17 18.90 3.80 13.62
N ALA A 18 19.31 4.58 14.64
CA ALA A 18 18.51 5.72 15.07
C ALA A 18 18.64 6.83 14.01
N VAL A 19 17.87 6.76 12.93
CA VAL A 19 17.67 7.91 12.02
C VAL A 19 16.57 8.79 12.61
N THR A 20 17.00 9.74 13.44
CA THR A 20 16.17 10.88 13.82
C THR A 20 16.15 11.87 12.66
N SER A 21 15.27 11.64 11.68
CA SER A 21 14.81 12.69 10.76
C SER A 21 13.38 13.03 11.11
N ALA A 22 13.21 14.21 11.66
CA ALA A 22 11.93 14.83 11.90
C ALA A 22 11.19 15.06 10.57
N CYS A 23 10.27 14.18 10.19
CA CYS A 23 9.03 14.50 9.46
C CYS A 23 8.11 13.26 9.47
N GLY A 24 6.96 13.33 10.17
CA GLY A 24 5.89 12.32 10.11
C GLY A 24 6.20 11.03 10.87
N GLY A 25 5.29 10.59 11.75
CA GLY A 25 5.48 9.38 12.53
C GLY A 25 5.49 8.16 11.61
N GLY A 26 6.64 7.50 11.51
CA GLY A 26 6.70 6.22 10.83
C GLY A 26 5.94 5.19 11.63
N SER A 27 4.90 4.61 11.02
CA SER A 27 4.42 3.29 11.40
C SER A 27 5.66 2.40 11.47
N GLY A 28 5.85 1.67 12.57
CA GLY A 28 6.98 0.78 12.76
C GLY A 28 7.02 -0.40 11.79
N ALA A 29 6.31 -0.31 10.66
CA ALA A 29 6.22 -1.30 9.62
C ALA A 29 7.62 -1.70 9.12
N PRO A 30 7.87 -2.99 8.91
CA PRO A 30 9.17 -3.48 8.44
C PRO A 30 9.62 -2.84 7.12
N THR A 31 10.91 -2.96 6.83
CA THR A 31 11.52 -2.45 5.59
C THR A 31 12.17 -3.56 4.77
N ASP A 32 12.01 -4.82 5.15
CA ASP A 32 12.65 -5.98 4.54
C ASP A 32 11.66 -6.86 3.75
N ALA A 33 10.49 -6.32 3.42
CA ALA A 33 9.51 -7.03 2.60
C ALA A 33 10.09 -7.34 1.22
N SER A 34 9.78 -8.53 0.69
CA SER A 34 10.07 -8.78 -0.73
C SER A 34 9.12 -7.97 -1.61
N GLU A 35 9.57 -7.53 -2.79
CA GLU A 35 8.71 -6.85 -3.77
C GLU A 35 7.45 -7.67 -4.06
N LYS A 36 7.58 -8.99 -4.18
CA LYS A 36 6.45 -9.89 -4.41
C LYS A 36 5.43 -9.83 -3.27
N GLU A 37 5.87 -9.99 -2.03
CA GLU A 37 4.99 -10.00 -0.86
C GLU A 37 4.28 -8.65 -0.70
N PHE A 38 5.04 -7.56 -0.85
CA PHE A 38 4.49 -6.21 -0.84
C PHE A 38 3.42 -6.01 -1.93
N CYS A 39 3.70 -6.41 -3.17
CA CYS A 39 2.75 -6.25 -4.28
C CYS A 39 1.53 -7.17 -4.17
N ASP A 40 1.72 -8.41 -3.69
CA ASP A 40 0.61 -9.34 -3.42
C ASP A 40 -0.34 -8.72 -2.39
N THR A 41 0.18 -8.19 -1.26
CA THR A 41 -0.63 -7.51 -0.25
C THR A 41 -1.28 -6.23 -0.79
N GLN A 42 -0.60 -5.43 -1.61
CA GLN A 42 -1.22 -4.26 -2.24
C GLN A 42 -2.43 -4.64 -3.13
N SER A 43 -2.36 -5.79 -3.81
CA SER A 43 -3.44 -6.28 -4.68
C SER A 43 -4.57 -7.00 -3.94
N SER A 44 -4.34 -7.43 -2.69
CA SER A 44 -5.31 -8.19 -1.90
C SER A 44 -6.62 -7.42 -1.65
N LEU A 45 -6.54 -6.10 -1.40
CA LEU A 45 -7.73 -5.26 -1.23
C LEU A 45 -8.67 -5.32 -2.44
N PHE A 46 -8.10 -5.30 -3.65
CA PHE A 46 -8.91 -5.40 -4.87
C PHE A 46 -9.53 -6.79 -5.02
N ALA A 47 -8.81 -7.85 -4.64
CA ALA A 47 -9.34 -9.20 -4.65
C ALA A 47 -10.49 -9.37 -3.64
N ASP A 48 -10.39 -8.75 -2.46
CA ASP A 48 -11.40 -8.83 -1.40
C ASP A 48 -12.65 -8.00 -1.71
N LEU A 49 -12.50 -6.90 -2.46
CA LEU A 49 -13.61 -6.02 -2.84
C LEU A 49 -14.25 -6.39 -4.18
N MET A 50 -13.59 -7.21 -5.01
CA MET A 50 -14.19 -7.66 -6.26
C MET A 50 -15.33 -8.66 -6.00
N PRO A 51 -16.46 -8.52 -6.71
CA PRO A 51 -17.55 -9.48 -6.59
C PRO A 51 -17.13 -10.86 -7.13
N ASP A 52 -17.37 -11.91 -6.35
CA ASP A 52 -17.14 -13.31 -6.73
C ASP A 52 -17.91 -13.71 -8.00
N ASP A 53 -19.08 -13.11 -8.21
CA ASP A 53 -19.93 -13.32 -9.37
C ASP A 53 -20.10 -12.03 -10.19
N MET A 54 -19.40 -11.97 -11.32
CA MET A 54 -19.52 -10.87 -12.27
C MET A 54 -20.88 -10.84 -13.01
N ALA A 55 -21.69 -11.90 -12.92
CA ALA A 55 -23.03 -11.95 -13.49
C ALA A 55 -24.10 -11.34 -12.56
N ASP A 56 -23.81 -11.22 -11.26
CA ASP A 56 -24.63 -10.52 -10.27
C ASP A 56 -23.73 -9.75 -9.29
N PRO A 57 -23.18 -8.60 -9.71
CA PRO A 57 -22.20 -7.87 -8.92
C PRO A 57 -22.87 -7.26 -7.69
N GLN A 58 -22.77 -7.97 -6.57
CA GLN A 58 -23.12 -7.44 -5.27
C GLN A 58 -21.95 -6.62 -4.75
N VAL A 59 -22.13 -5.30 -4.75
CA VAL A 59 -21.20 -4.39 -4.09
C VAL A 59 -21.29 -4.65 -2.58
N PRO A 60 -20.15 -4.83 -1.87
CA PRO A 60 -20.16 -4.97 -0.42
C PRO A 60 -20.82 -3.76 0.26
N SER A 61 -21.34 -3.95 1.48
CA SER A 61 -21.85 -2.82 2.25
C SER A 61 -20.71 -1.88 2.66
N ASP A 62 -21.02 -0.62 2.98
CA ASP A 62 -20.01 0.35 3.46
C ASP A 62 -19.27 -0.15 4.71
N GLU A 63 -19.96 -0.90 5.58
CA GLU A 63 -19.35 -1.53 6.75
C GLU A 63 -18.36 -2.64 6.36
N ASP A 64 -18.70 -3.45 5.36
CA ASP A 64 -17.81 -4.50 4.84
C ASP A 64 -16.60 -3.89 4.10
N MET A 65 -16.81 -2.82 3.33
CA MET A 65 -15.73 -2.09 2.67
C MET A 65 -14.78 -1.45 3.68
N ALA A 66 -15.30 -0.78 4.72
CA ALA A 66 -14.49 -0.19 5.78
C ALA A 66 -13.66 -1.26 6.50
N LYS A 67 -14.26 -2.43 6.77
CA LYS A 67 -13.56 -3.56 7.36
C LYS A 67 -12.46 -4.09 6.44
N ALA A 68 -12.73 -4.27 5.15
CA ALA A 68 -11.74 -4.76 4.19
C ALA A 68 -10.53 -3.81 4.09
N VAL A 69 -10.77 -2.49 4.03
CA VAL A 69 -9.69 -1.49 4.01
C VAL A 69 -8.86 -1.53 5.30
N LYS A 70 -9.49 -1.70 6.48
CA LYS A 70 -8.76 -1.85 7.75
C LYS A 70 -7.91 -3.11 7.81
N ASP A 71 -8.50 -4.24 7.44
CA ASP A 71 -7.79 -5.52 7.47
C ASP A 71 -6.59 -5.45 6.52
N TRP A 72 -6.77 -4.86 5.34
CA TRP A 72 -5.70 -4.58 4.38
C TRP A 72 -4.61 -3.64 4.92
N GLY A 73 -4.99 -2.52 5.55
CA GLY A 73 -4.04 -1.58 6.16
C GLY A 73 -3.19 -2.24 7.25
N ASN A 74 -3.80 -3.13 8.06
CA ASN A 74 -3.10 -3.92 9.06
C ASN A 74 -2.14 -4.96 8.44
N GLU A 75 -2.49 -5.52 7.29
CA GLU A 75 -1.60 -6.43 6.56
C GLU A 75 -0.41 -5.69 5.96
N LEU A 76 -0.65 -4.53 5.35
CA LEU A 76 0.41 -3.65 4.87
C LEU A 76 1.37 -3.25 5.99
N GLU A 77 0.86 -2.87 7.17
CA GLU A 77 1.71 -2.54 8.31
C GLU A 77 2.60 -3.72 8.75
N GLN A 78 2.07 -4.94 8.69
CA GLN A 78 2.80 -6.15 9.08
C GLN A 78 3.85 -6.57 8.05
N VAL A 79 3.50 -6.52 6.76
CA VAL A 79 4.41 -6.85 5.66
C VAL A 79 5.49 -5.78 5.52
N GLY A 80 5.10 -4.52 5.62
CA GLY A 80 5.97 -3.38 5.44
C GLY A 80 6.30 -3.11 3.98
N THR A 81 7.47 -2.53 3.72
CA THR A 81 7.89 -2.14 2.37
C THR A 81 9.22 -2.79 2.01
N PRO A 82 9.58 -2.87 0.72
CA PRO A 82 10.93 -3.23 0.31
C PRO A 82 11.97 -2.20 0.78
N GLU A 83 13.23 -2.63 0.92
CA GLU A 83 14.34 -1.76 1.39
C GLU A 83 14.67 -0.62 0.43
N ASP A 84 14.29 -0.75 -0.85
CA ASP A 84 14.64 0.19 -1.92
C ASP A 84 13.58 1.29 -2.15
N ILE A 85 12.51 1.29 -1.36
CA ILE A 85 11.46 2.30 -1.45
C ILE A 85 12.05 3.71 -1.19
N PRO A 86 11.79 4.70 -2.05
CA PRO A 86 12.21 6.07 -1.80
C PRO A 86 11.56 6.67 -0.55
N ASP A 87 12.27 7.51 0.20
CA ASP A 87 11.76 8.12 1.46
C ASP A 87 10.38 8.79 1.30
N ASP A 88 10.16 9.54 0.21
CA ASP A 88 8.86 10.17 -0.07
C ASP A 88 7.75 9.14 -0.29
N ALA A 89 8.06 8.02 -0.95
CA ALA A 89 7.13 6.93 -1.19
C ALA A 89 6.85 6.14 0.08
N ARG A 90 7.86 5.94 0.94
CA ARG A 90 7.69 5.34 2.27
C ARG A 90 6.78 6.18 3.16
N ALA A 91 6.99 7.50 3.18
CA ALA A 91 6.11 8.41 3.91
C ALA A 91 4.67 8.40 3.34
N GLY A 92 4.52 8.22 2.02
CA GLY A 92 3.21 8.01 1.39
C GLY A 92 2.54 6.71 1.85
N PHE A 93 3.28 5.60 1.84
CA PHE A 93 2.84 4.30 2.37
C PHE A 93 2.34 4.40 3.82
N GLU A 94 3.12 5.03 4.71
CA GLU A 94 2.77 5.14 6.13
C GLU A 94 1.50 5.96 6.34
N ARG A 95 1.25 6.96 5.49
CA ARG A 95 -0.01 7.71 5.51
C ARG A 95 -1.19 6.86 5.05
N VAL A 96 -1.01 6.04 4.01
CA VAL A 96 -2.05 5.14 3.52
C VAL A 96 -2.43 4.13 4.60
N VAL A 97 -1.45 3.53 5.28
CA VAL A 97 -1.68 2.64 6.42
C VAL A 97 -2.44 3.36 7.55
N ALA A 98 -2.02 4.57 7.92
CA ALA A 98 -2.70 5.35 8.94
C ALA A 98 -4.15 5.70 8.55
N GLN A 99 -4.38 6.11 7.30
CA GLN A 99 -5.72 6.39 6.78
C GLN A 99 -6.60 5.14 6.77
N ALA A 100 -6.04 3.99 6.41
CA ALA A 100 -6.76 2.72 6.41
C ALA A 100 -7.21 2.31 7.83
N ASP A 101 -6.44 2.61 8.88
CA ASP A 101 -6.84 2.36 10.27
C ASP A 101 -7.98 3.31 10.72
N GLU A 102 -7.92 4.56 10.27
CA GLU A 102 -8.88 5.61 10.62
C GLU A 102 -10.22 5.51 9.87
N ILE A 103 -10.25 4.90 8.68
CA ILE A 103 -11.45 4.87 7.81
C ILE A 103 -12.68 4.26 8.51
N ASP A 104 -13.87 4.76 8.25
CA ASP A 104 -15.11 4.14 8.69
C ASP A 104 -16.17 4.08 7.58
N ALA A 105 -17.30 3.42 7.85
CA ALA A 105 -18.37 3.27 6.86
C ALA A 105 -18.92 4.62 6.37
N ALA A 106 -18.87 5.68 7.19
CA ALA A 106 -19.30 7.01 6.81
C ALA A 106 -18.25 7.78 5.97
N ASP A 107 -17.09 7.18 5.71
CA ASP A 107 -16.04 7.73 4.84
C ASP A 107 -16.13 7.26 3.38
N PHE A 108 -16.99 6.28 3.06
CA PHE A 108 -17.22 5.80 1.70
C PHE A 108 -18.17 6.69 0.88
N ASP A 109 -18.36 7.94 1.29
CA ASP A 109 -19.02 8.96 0.48
C ASP A 109 -18.08 9.44 -0.65
N ILE A 110 -18.63 9.69 -1.84
CA ILE A 110 -17.85 10.06 -3.04
C ILE A 110 -16.93 11.25 -2.79
N ASP A 111 -17.40 12.27 -2.06
CA ASP A 111 -16.61 13.48 -1.82
C ASP A 111 -15.40 13.18 -0.92
N LYS A 112 -15.56 12.29 0.06
CA LYS A 112 -14.49 11.89 0.98
C LYS A 112 -13.48 10.95 0.32
N LEU A 113 -13.93 10.06 -0.55
CA LEU A 113 -13.05 9.19 -1.31
C LEU A 113 -12.13 10.00 -2.25
N GLU A 114 -12.68 11.03 -2.91
CA GLU A 114 -11.87 11.95 -3.71
C GLU A 114 -10.88 12.77 -2.88
N GLU A 115 -11.23 13.13 -1.64
CA GLU A 115 -10.33 13.81 -0.71
C GLU A 115 -9.19 12.88 -0.29
N LEU A 116 -9.48 11.61 0.04
CA LEU A 116 -8.48 10.60 0.41
C LEU A 116 -7.47 10.36 -0.70
N GLU A 117 -7.91 10.24 -1.96
CA GLU A 117 -7.03 10.08 -3.13
C GLU A 117 -6.03 11.25 -3.25
N LYS A 118 -6.45 12.47 -2.89
CA LYS A 118 -5.61 13.68 -2.91
C LYS A 118 -4.72 13.83 -1.67
N GLY A 119 -4.73 12.84 -0.75
CA GLY A 119 -3.98 12.84 0.49
C GLY A 119 -4.73 13.43 1.70
N GLY A 120 -6.06 13.59 1.60
CA GLY A 120 -6.98 14.17 2.59
C GLY A 120 -7.46 15.58 2.23
N ALA A 121 -8.58 16.01 2.84
CA ALA A 121 -9.24 17.31 2.63
C ALA A 121 -8.31 18.53 2.76
N ASP A 122 -7.29 18.41 3.63
CA ASP A 122 -6.32 19.47 3.95
C ASP A 122 -4.86 19.06 3.62
N ALA A 123 -4.68 18.17 2.64
CA ALA A 123 -3.37 17.67 2.27
C ALA A 123 -2.39 18.82 1.94
N SER A 124 -1.29 18.90 2.70
CA SER A 124 -0.20 19.82 2.37
C SER A 124 0.44 19.44 1.03
N LYS A 125 1.17 20.36 0.39
CA LYS A 125 1.94 20.04 -0.83
C LYS A 125 2.93 18.88 -0.62
N GLU A 126 3.41 18.72 0.60
CA GLU A 126 4.29 17.62 0.99
C GLU A 126 3.52 16.29 1.08
N ALA A 127 2.30 16.31 1.63
CA ALA A 127 1.40 15.16 1.62
C ALA A 127 1.09 14.68 0.20
N GLN A 128 0.74 15.62 -0.69
CA GLN A 128 0.46 15.31 -2.10
C GLN A 128 1.67 14.73 -2.81
N LYS A 129 2.87 15.29 -2.56
CA LYS A 129 4.13 14.76 -3.11
C LYS A 129 4.40 13.34 -2.65
N GLN A 130 4.18 13.04 -1.37
CA GLN A 130 4.41 11.71 -0.80
C GLN A 130 3.39 10.69 -1.35
N ALA A 131 2.11 11.06 -1.45
CA ALA A 131 1.08 10.24 -2.08
C ALA A 131 1.44 9.92 -3.54
N GLN A 132 1.87 10.92 -4.31
CA GLN A 132 2.29 10.73 -5.69
C GLN A 132 3.55 9.85 -5.81
N ALA A 133 4.57 10.08 -4.96
CA ALA A 133 5.76 9.25 -4.95
C ALA A 133 5.45 7.78 -4.64
N PHE A 134 4.50 7.54 -3.73
CA PHE A 134 4.03 6.19 -3.43
C PHE A 134 3.30 5.55 -4.62
N ALA A 135 2.36 6.25 -5.25
CA ALA A 135 1.66 5.77 -6.44
C ALA A 135 2.61 5.46 -7.62
N ASP A 136 3.60 6.32 -7.85
CA ASP A 136 4.65 6.11 -8.86
C ASP A 136 5.50 4.88 -8.54
N TYR A 137 5.85 4.68 -7.26
CA TYR A 137 6.58 3.49 -6.81
C TYR A 137 5.75 2.22 -7.01
N LEU A 138 4.49 2.20 -6.61
CA LEU A 138 3.59 1.06 -6.84
C LEU A 138 3.52 0.68 -8.32
N THR A 139 3.32 1.67 -9.19
CA THR A 139 3.24 1.44 -10.64
C THR A 139 4.54 0.84 -11.20
N LYS A 140 5.69 1.31 -10.71
CA LYS A 140 7.00 0.85 -11.17
C LYS A 140 7.37 -0.54 -10.62
N THR A 141 7.04 -0.80 -9.35
CA THR A 141 7.47 -2.01 -8.64
C THR A 141 6.48 -3.16 -8.82
N CYS A 142 5.18 -2.88 -8.69
CA CYS A 142 4.11 -3.87 -8.82
C CYS A 142 3.53 -3.96 -10.22
N GLY A 143 3.86 -3.01 -11.09
CA GLY A 143 3.26 -2.89 -12.41
C GLY A 143 1.92 -2.16 -12.38
N ASN A 144 1.46 -1.74 -13.55
CA ASN A 144 0.12 -1.23 -13.71
C ASN A 144 -0.84 -2.41 -13.93
N PRO A 145 -1.88 -2.60 -13.11
CA PRO A 145 -2.85 -3.68 -13.31
C PRO A 145 -3.57 -3.60 -14.68
N LEU A 146 -3.51 -2.46 -15.37
CA LEU A 146 -4.04 -2.28 -16.73
C LEU A 146 -3.06 -2.66 -17.85
N ASP A 147 -1.76 -2.83 -17.57
CA ASP A 147 -0.77 -3.19 -18.60
C ASP A 147 -0.88 -4.68 -18.99
N ASP A 148 -1.34 -5.54 -18.08
CA ASP A 148 -1.61 -6.96 -18.35
C ASP A 148 -2.99 -7.22 -18.99
N LEU A 149 -3.84 -6.19 -19.07
CA LEU A 149 -5.05 -6.24 -19.88
C LEU A 149 -4.67 -5.95 -21.33
N GLU A 150 -4.44 -7.01 -22.11
CA GLU A 150 -4.44 -6.91 -23.57
C GLU A 150 -5.78 -6.30 -24.03
N MET A 151 -5.81 -4.98 -24.21
CA MET A 151 -6.99 -4.31 -24.76
C MET A 151 -7.30 -4.97 -26.11
N PRO A 152 -8.48 -5.60 -26.31
CA PRO A 152 -8.84 -6.13 -27.61
C PRO A 152 -8.73 -4.97 -28.59
N GLN A 153 -7.95 -5.16 -29.65
CA GLN A 153 -7.72 -4.17 -30.70
C GLN A 153 -9.09 -3.62 -31.11
N MET A 154 -9.37 -2.36 -30.77
CA MET A 154 -10.57 -1.69 -31.25
C MET A 154 -10.60 -1.88 -32.76
N PRO A 155 -11.68 -2.43 -33.35
CA PRO A 155 -11.79 -2.56 -34.78
C PRO A 155 -11.51 -1.18 -35.39
N GLN A 156 -10.49 -1.11 -36.25
CA GLN A 156 -10.21 0.10 -37.01
C GLN A 156 -11.52 0.49 -37.71
N MET A 157 -12.12 1.62 -37.29
CA MET A 157 -13.24 2.17 -38.03
C MET A 157 -12.74 2.40 -39.46
N PRO A 158 -13.39 1.83 -40.49
CA PRO A 158 -12.98 2.08 -41.86
C PRO A 158 -13.04 3.57 -42.11
N ASP A 159 -11.96 4.13 -42.65
CA ASP A 159 -11.84 5.52 -43.09
C ASP A 159 -13.15 6.01 -43.69
N ALA A 160 -13.79 6.97 -43.02
CA ALA A 160 -14.84 7.78 -43.63
C ALA A 160 -14.16 8.72 -44.63
N THR A 161 -13.80 8.18 -45.78
CA THR A 161 -13.54 8.94 -46.99
C THR A 161 -14.87 9.08 -47.72
N GLU A 162 -15.50 10.25 -47.62
CA GLU A 162 -16.12 10.97 -48.76
C GLU A 162 -16.12 12.48 -48.47
#